data_AF-A0A1Q4V102-F1
#
_entry.id   AF-A0A1Q4V102-F1
#
_cell.length_a   1.000
_cell.length_b   1.000
_cell.length_c   1.000
_cell.angle_alpha   90.00
_cell.angle_beta   90.00
_cell.angle_gamma   90.00
#
_symmetry.space_group_name_H-M   'P 1'
#
loop_
_entity.id
_entity.type
_entity.pdbx_description
1 polymer ?
#
loop_
_entity_poly.entity_id
_entity_poly.type
_entity_poly.pdbx_seq_one_letter_code
_entity_poly.pdbx_strand_id
1 'polypeptide(L)' 'MTAYLITYPKGQGADTHIEDPHLTLTLHRGWAILADQHGPCLVVPHSAGATITRIDPDDTVDDTHDEQANTD' A
#
# COMPACT_ATOMS: atom_id res chain seq x y z
N MET A 1 -3.16 -5.68 -7.96
CA MET A 1 -3.89 -4.42 -7.67
C MET A 1 -3.22 -3.79 -6.46
N THR A 2 -3.08 -2.47 -6.36
CA THR A 2 -2.42 -1.82 -5.21
C THR A 2 -3.40 -1.65 -4.06
N ALA A 3 -3.01 -2.02 -2.85
CA ALA A 3 -3.89 -2.03 -1.68
C ALA A 3 -3.16 -1.56 -0.41
N TYR A 4 -3.83 -0.74 0.39
CA TYR A 4 -3.33 -0.26 1.67
C TYR A 4 -4.34 -0.49 2.79
N LEU A 5 -3.82 -0.93 3.94
CA LEU A 5 -4.54 -0.99 5.21
C LEU A 5 -4.07 0.14 6.12
N ILE A 6 -5.01 0.96 6.58
CA ILE A 6 -4.79 2.04 7.53
C ILE A 6 -5.36 1.59 8.87
N THR A 7 -4.48 1.45 9.86
CA THR A 7 -4.85 1.04 11.22
C THR A 7 -4.72 2.21 12.16
N TYR A 8 -5.79 2.52 12.89
CA TYR A 8 -5.80 3.62 13.85
C TYR A 8 -5.54 3.12 15.28
N PRO A 9 -4.97 3.96 16.17
CA PRO A 9 -4.90 3.65 17.59
C PRO A 9 -6.30 3.37 18.16
N LYS A 10 -6.36 2.51 19.19
CA LYS A 10 -7.63 2.16 19.85
C LYS A 10 -8.40 3.43 20.25
N GLY A 11 -9.65 3.51 19.79
CA GLY A 11 -10.57 4.61 20.09
C GLY A 11 -10.48 5.82 19.14
N GLN A 12 -9.63 5.80 18.11
CA GLN A 12 -9.48 6.91 17.15
C GLN A 12 -10.15 6.70 15.78
N GLY A 13 -10.68 5.50 15.50
CA GLY A 13 -11.35 5.22 14.24
C GLY A 13 -11.45 3.73 13.97
N ALA A 14 -12.12 3.39 12.87
CA ALA A 14 -12.12 2.04 12.32
C ALA A 14 -10.96 1.90 11.33
N ASP A 15 -10.42 0.69 11.25
CA ASP A 15 -9.40 0.37 10.25
C ASP A 15 -9.99 0.52 8.85
N THR A 16 -9.22 1.11 7.95
CA THR A 16 -9.64 1.41 6.59
C THR A 16 -8.81 0.62 5.59
N HIS A 17 -9.48 -0.18 4.77
CA HIS A 17 -8.85 -0.84 3.62
C HIS A 17 -9.23 -0.07 2.35
N ILE A 18 -8.24 0.25 1.54
CA ILE A 18 -8.42 0.89 0.23
C ILE A 18 -7.58 0.18 -0.82
N GLU A 19 -8.21 -0.09 -1.96
CA GLU A 19 -7.64 -0.83 -3.07
C GLU A 19 -8.03 -0.14 -4.37
N ASP A 20 -7.04 0.18 -5.20
CA ASP A 20 -7.23 0.73 -6.54
C ASP A 20 -5.97 0.48 -7.39
N PRO A 21 -6.08 0.14 -8.69
CA PRO A 21 -4.92 -0.11 -9.56
C PRO A 21 -4.03 1.13 -9.78
N HIS A 22 -4.55 2.34 -9.57
CA HIS A 22 -3.84 3.61 -9.72
C HIS A 22 -3.54 4.27 -8.38
N LEU A 23 -3.65 3.52 -7.27
CA LEU A 23 -3.47 4.04 -5.93
C LEU A 23 -2.01 4.42 -5.67
N THR A 24 -1.81 5.66 -5.23
CA THR A 24 -0.51 6.21 -4.85
C THR A 24 -0.53 6.70 -3.41
N LEU A 25 0.60 6.57 -2.70
CA LEU A 25 0.79 7.10 -1.35
C LEU A 25 1.89 8.18 -1.39
N THR A 26 1.54 9.40 -1.00
CA THR A 26 2.48 10.53 -0.89
C THR A 26 2.52 11.05 0.54
N LEU A 27 3.74 11.25 1.07
CA LEU A 27 3.95 11.91 2.36
C LEU A 27 4.29 13.39 2.12
N HIS A 28 3.43 14.30 2.56
CA HIS A 28 3.62 15.74 2.36
C HIS A 28 3.21 16.55 3.60
N ARG A 29 4.15 17.36 4.13
CA ARG A 29 3.93 18.31 5.25
C ARG A 29 3.22 17.69 6.47
N GLY A 30 3.60 16.47 6.86
CA GLY A 30 2.99 15.79 8.00
C GLY A 30 1.65 15.12 7.69
N TRP A 31 1.33 14.92 6.42
CA TRP A 31 0.16 14.18 5.96
C TRP A 31 0.59 13.00 5.12
N ALA A 32 -0.10 11.88 5.27
CA ALA A 32 -0.13 10.81 4.30
C ALA A 32 -1.36 10.97 3.41
N ILE A 33 -1.15 11.09 2.11
CA ILE A 33 -2.18 11.31 1.11
C ILE A 33 -2.22 10.07 0.22
N LEU A 34 -3.34 9.35 0.25
CA LEU A 34 -3.66 8.35 -0.76
C LEU A 34 -4.50 9.00 -1.85
N ALA A 35 -4.12 8.76 -3.10
CA ALA A 35 -4.78 9.30 -4.27
C ALA A 35 -4.88 8.25 -5.38
N ASP A 36 -6.01 8.26 -6.07
CA ASP A 36 -6.26 7.47 -7.28
C ASP A 36 -6.25 8.38 -8.53
N GLN A 37 -6.69 7.85 -9.68
CA GLN A 37 -6.75 8.59 -10.95
C GLN A 37 -7.68 9.83 -10.93
N HIS A 38 -8.60 9.92 -9.96
CA HIS A 38 -9.52 11.04 -9.76
C HIS A 38 -9.01 12.07 -8.73
N GLY A 39 -7.93 11.74 -8.00
CA GLY A 39 -7.30 12.63 -7.03
C GLY A 39 -7.25 12.04 -5.61
N PRO A 40 -7.07 12.88 -4.57
CA PRO A 40 -6.97 12.44 -3.19
C PRO A 40 -8.26 11.75 -2.73
N CYS A 41 -8.15 10.51 -2.27
CA CYS A 41 -9.26 9.70 -1.79
C CYS A 41 -9.20 9.44 -0.28
N LEU A 42 -7.99 9.45 0.32
CA LEU A 42 -7.82 9.41 1.78
C LEU A 42 -6.64 10.28 2.21
N VAL A 43 -6.82 11.03 3.31
CA VAL A 43 -5.79 11.91 3.86
C VAL A 43 -5.70 11.68 5.37
N VAL A 44 -4.51 11.30 5.84
CA VAL A 44 -4.26 10.94 7.24
C VAL A 44 -3.20 11.87 7.82
N PRO A 45 -3.50 12.65 8.88
CA PRO A 45 -2.51 13.48 9.53
C PRO A 45 -1.56 12.63 10.37
N HIS A 46 -0.30 13.03 10.46
CA HIS A 46 0.69 12.38 11.31
C HIS A 46 0.26 12.34 12.79
N SER A 47 -0.50 13.35 13.25
CA SER A 47 -1.05 13.40 14.61
C SER A 47 -2.11 12.34 14.91
N ALA A 48 -2.67 11.65 13.90
CA ALA A 48 -3.59 10.54 14.12
C ALA A 48 -2.89 9.28 14.65
N GLY A 49 -1.55 9.21 14.55
CA GLY A 49 -0.79 8.03 14.98
C GLY A 49 -1.19 6.74 14.24
N ALA A 50 -1.77 6.88 13.04
CA ALA A 50 -2.19 5.74 12.23
C ALA A 50 -0.99 5.08 11.55
N THR A 51 -1.06 3.76 11.43
CA THR A 51 -0.10 2.96 10.66
C THR A 51 -0.70 2.70 9.28
N ILE A 52 0.08 2.94 8.22
CA ILE A 52 -0.32 2.69 6.84
C ILE A 52 0.56 1.55 6.31
N THR A 53 -0.06 0.43 5.96
CA THR A 53 0.62 -0.77 5.49
C THR A 53 0.18 -1.07 4.08
N ARG A 54 1.12 -1.26 3.15
CA ARG A 54 0.83 -1.80 1.82
C ARG A 54 0.60 -3.30 1.94
N ILE A 55 -0.54 -3.79 1.46
CA ILE A 55 -0.99 -5.18 1.62
C ILE A 55 -1.33 -5.85 0.29
N ASP A 56 -1.07 -5.19 -0.84
CA ASP A 56 -1.20 -5.89 -2.10
C ASP A 56 -0.22 -7.06 -2.19
N PRO A 57 -0.65 -8.18 -2.83
CA PRO A 57 0.27 -9.26 -3.14
C PRO A 57 1.39 -8.67 -3.99
N ASP A 58 2.59 -8.65 -3.42
CA ASP A 58 3.80 -8.41 -4.20
C ASP A 58 3.76 -9.47 -5.31
N ASP A 59 3.77 -9.02 -6.56
CA ASP A 59 4.15 -9.87 -7.68
C ASP A 59 5.65 -10.13 -7.51
N THR A 60 6.03 -10.85 -6.46
CA THR A 60 7.28 -11.59 -6.43
C THR A 60 7.11 -12.69 -7.47
N VAL A 61 7.22 -12.30 -8.72
CA VAL A 61 7.95 -13.09 -9.70
C VAL A 61 9.34 -13.29 -9.11
N ASP A 62 9.48 -14.32 -8.30
CA ASP A 62 10.74 -15.05 -8.19
C ASP A 62 10.97 -15.72 -9.55
N ASP A 63 11.31 -14.89 -10.54
CA ASP A 63 11.98 -15.31 -11.77
C ASP A 63 13.44 -15.60 -11.39
N THR A 64 13.66 -16.63 -10.57
CA THR A 64 14.98 -17.26 -10.48
C THR A 64 15.02 -18.34 -11.55
N HIS A 65 15.24 -17.86 -12.78
CA HIS A 65 15.99 -18.48 -13.87
C HIS A 65 15.79 -20.00 -14.11
N ASP A 66 15.02 -20.30 -15.15
CA ASP A 66 15.09 -21.53 -15.91
C ASP A 66 16.50 -21.66 -16.55
N GLU A 67 17.37 -22.52 -16.02
CA GLU A 67 18.50 -23.08 -16.79
C GLU A 67 18.33 -24.60 -16.90
N GLN A 68 17.70 -25.00 -17.99
CA GLN A 68 17.79 -26.35 -18.53
C GLN A 68 19.22 -26.70 -18.94
N ALA A 69 19.52 -28.00 -18.83
CA ALA A 69 20.54 -28.77 -19.54
C ALA A 69 21.98 -28.81 -18.98
N ASN A 70 22.30 -29.91 -18.29
CA ASN A 70 23.30 -30.80 -18.87
C ASN A 70 22.99 -32.28 -18.55
N THR A 71 22.90 -33.06 -19.62
CA THR A 71 22.88 -34.52 -19.61
C THR A 71 24.30 -35.02 -19.37
N ASP A 72 24.49 -36.00 -18.49
CA ASP A 72 25.63 -36.92 -18.51
C ASP A 72 25.07 -38.36 -18.48
#